data_AF-A0A2D5HGZ8-F1
#
_entry.id   AF-A0A2D5HGZ8-F1
#
_cell.length_a   1.000
_cell.length_b   1.000
_cell.length_c   1.000
_cell.angle_alpha   90.00
_cell.angle_beta   90.00
_cell.angle_gamma   90.00
#
_symmetry.space_group_name_H-M   'P 1'
#
loop_
_entity.id
_entity.type
_entity.pdbx_description
1 polymer ?
#
loop_
_entity_poly.entity_id
_entity_poly.type
_entity_poly.pdbx_seq_one_letter_code
_entity_poly.pdbx_strand_id
1 'polypeptide(L)' 'MGVIRIKRIYDAPSRDDGSRVLIDRIWPRGVSKKEAQLDLWLNRLRKKELALR' A
#
# COMPACT_ATOMS: atom_id res chain seq x y z
N MET A 1 16.39 -10.81 -5.19
CA MET A 1 14.91 -10.63 -5.27
C MET A 1 14.44 -9.98 -3.99
N GLY A 2 13.65 -8.91 -4.06
CA GLY A 2 13.13 -8.23 -2.86
C GLY A 2 11.99 -9.02 -2.21
N VAL A 3 11.87 -8.92 -0.89
CA VAL A 3 10.81 -9.59 -0.11
C VAL A 3 9.60 -8.66 -0.02
N ILE A 4 8.42 -9.15 -0.43
CA ILE A 4 7.15 -8.45 -0.22
C ILE A 4 6.50 -9.01 1.04
N ARG A 5 6.08 -8.12 1.94
CA ARG A 5 5.33 -8.48 3.16
C ARG A 5 3.96 -7.85 3.12
N ILE A 6 2.98 -8.57 3.65
CA ILE A 6 1.61 -8.09 3.80
C ILE A 6 1.41 -7.68 5.26
N LYS A 7 0.89 -6.48 5.48
CA LYS A 7 0.59 -5.90 6.79
C LYS A 7 -0.72 -5.13 6.69
N ARG A 8 -1.57 -5.16 7.72
CA ARG A 8 -2.81 -4.37 7.67
C ARG A 8 -2.49 -2.91 7.94
N ILE A 9 -3.29 -2.02 7.38
CA ILE A 9 -3.12 -0.58 7.61
C ILE A 9 -3.43 -0.15 9.05
N TYR A 10 -4.11 -0.99 9.82
CA TYR A 10 -4.35 -0.78 11.25
C TYR A 10 -3.19 -1.24 12.13
N ASP A 11 -2.24 -2.02 11.59
CA ASP A 11 -1.06 -2.43 12.34
C ASP A 11 -0.08 -1.25 12.43
N ALA A 12 0.49 -1.03 13.61
CA ALA A 12 1.39 0.09 13.85
C ALA A 12 2.60 0.07 12.89
N PRO A 13 2.99 1.22 12.31
CA PRO A 13 4.21 1.33 11.49
C PRO A 13 5.44 0.81 12.24
N SER A 14 6.32 0.09 11.54
CA SER A 14 7.65 -0.26 12.05
C SER A 14 8.73 0.37 11.18
N ARG A 15 9.86 0.73 11.80
CA ARG A 15 11.07 1.17 11.07
C ARG A 15 11.58 0.08 10.14
N ASP A 16 11.32 -1.19 10.46
CA ASP A 16 11.72 -2.34 9.65
C ASP A 16 10.76 -2.61 8.49
N ASP A 17 9.66 -1.86 8.34
CA ASP A 17 8.71 -2.05 7.24
C ASP A 17 9.34 -1.68 5.88
N GLY A 18 10.36 -0.82 5.88
CA GLY A 18 10.93 -0.26 4.66
C GLY A 18 9.90 0.61 3.94
N SER A 19 9.78 0.47 2.61
CA SER A 19 8.77 1.19 1.84
C SER A 19 7.37 0.58 1.99
N ARG A 20 6.41 1.40 2.40
CA ARG A 20 5.03 1.02 2.67
C ARG A 20 4.08 1.59 1.62
N VAL A 21 3.35 0.70 0.96
CA VAL A 21 2.41 1.04 -0.11
C VAL A 21 1.02 0.52 0.22
N LEU A 22 0.02 1.40 0.21
CA LEU A 22 -1.39 1.01 0.28
C LEU A 22 -1.93 0.81 -1.13
N ILE A 23 -2.55 -0.33 -1.40
CA ILE A 23 -3.13 -0.67 -2.72
C ILE A 23 -4.67 -0.58 -2.76
N ASP A 24 -5.30 -0.24 -1.63
CA ASP A 24 -6.75 -0.12 -1.56
C ASP A 24 -7.25 1.15 -2.24
N ARG A 25 -8.44 1.07 -2.83
CA ARG A 25 -9.09 2.22 -3.49
C ARG A 25 -9.68 3.21 -2.49
N ILE A 26 -10.00 2.74 -1.30
CA ILE A 26 -10.66 3.52 -0.25
C ILE A 26 -9.68 3.67 0.90
N TRP A 27 -9.53 4.91 1.37
CA TRP A 27 -8.73 5.19 2.55
C TRP A 27 -9.40 4.59 3.80
N PRO A 28 -8.69 3.86 4.66
CA PRO A 28 -9.27 3.28 5.87
C PRO A 28 -9.82 4.35 6.82
N ARG A 29 -10.97 4.07 7.42
CA ARG A 29 -11.57 4.98 8.40
C ARG A 29 -10.76 4.96 9.70
N GLY A 30 -10.68 6.11 10.36
CA GLY A 30 -10.01 6.23 11.66
C GLY A 30 -8.48 6.17 11.61
N VAL A 31 -7.88 6.17 10.42
CA VAL A 31 -6.42 6.26 10.26
C VAL A 31 -6.09 7.57 9.57
N SER A 32 -5.26 8.42 10.18
CA SER A 32 -4.79 9.63 9.49
C SER A 32 -3.66 9.31 8.51
N LYS A 33 -3.48 10.14 7.48
CA LYS A 33 -2.34 10.02 6.55
C LYS A 33 -0.98 10.06 7.26
N LYS A 34 -0.88 10.85 8.34
CA LYS A 34 0.34 11.01 9.13
C LYS A 34 0.66 9.75 9.92
N GLU A 35 -0.32 9.17 10.60
CA GLU A 35 -0.16 7.94 11.37
C GLU A 35 0.09 6.73 10.47
N ALA A 36 -0.50 6.72 9.27
CA ALA A 36 -0.35 5.63 8.33
C ALA A 36 1.09 5.43 7.87
N GLN A 37 1.96 6.45 7.93
CA GLN A 37 3.37 6.40 7.51
C GLN A 37 3.57 5.59 6.22
N LEU A 38 2.79 5.94 5.19
CA LEU A 38 2.87 5.32 3.86
C LEU A 38 3.74 6.21 2.95
N ASP A 39 4.59 5.57 2.16
CA ASP A 39 5.35 6.25 1.11
C ASP A 39 4.46 6.48 -0.12
N LEU A 40 3.52 5.57 -0.37
CA LEU A 40 2.65 5.63 -1.53
C LEU A 40 1.25 5.07 -1.25
N TRP A 41 0.24 5.70 -1.84
CA TRP A 41 -1.12 5.19 -1.93
C TRP A 41 -1.52 4.96 -3.38
N LEU A 42 -1.47 3.69 -3.82
CA LEU A 42 -1.89 3.24 -5.14
C LEU A 42 -3.40 3.01 -5.19
N ASN A 43 -4.17 4.09 -5.06
CA ASN A 43 -5.64 4.03 -5.11
C ASN A 43 -6.24 3.76 -6.50
N ARG A 44 -5.40 3.81 -7.54
CA ARG A 44 -5.80 3.66 -8.94
C ARG A 44 -4.97 2.58 -9.61
N LEU A 45 -5.38 1.34 -9.41
CA LEU A 45 -4.88 0.20 -10.16
C LEU A 45 -5.81 -0.10 -11.32
N ARG A 46 -5.26 -0.09 -12.54
CA ARG A 46 -5.91 -0.62 -13.74
C ARG A 46 -5.19 -1.88 -14.16
N LYS A 47 -5.95 -2.90 -14.58
CA LYS A 47 -5.36 -4.04 -15.28
C LYS A 47 -4.73 -3.52 -16.56
N LYS A 48 -3.45 -3.83 -16.77
CA LYS A 48 -2.86 -3.70 -18.09
C LYS A 48 -3.30 -4.94 -18.85
N GLU A 49 -4.23 -4.78 -19.78
CA GLU A 49 -4.58 -5.86 -20.70
C GLU A 49 -3.37 -6.09 -21.58
N LEU A 50 -2.78 -7.29 -21.50
CA LEU A 50 -1.79 -7.69 -22.48
C LEU A 50 -2.57 -7.84 -23.79
N ALA A 51 -2.42 -6.87 -24.68
CA ALA A 51 -2.71 -7.09 -26.08
C ALA A 51 -1.70 -8.14 -26.57
N LEU A 52 -2.10 -9.41 -26.49
CA LEU A 52 -1.37 -10.50 -27.10
C LEU A 52 -1.45 -10.25 -28.62
N ARG A 53 -0.34 -9.84 -29.20
CA ARG A 53 -0.07 -9.95 -30.63
C ARG A 53 0.93 -11.07 -30.82
#